data_AF-A0A814JE83-F1
#
_entry.id   AF-A0A814JE83-F1
#
_cell.length_a   1.000
_cell.length_b   1.000
_cell.length_c   1.000
_cell.angle_alpha   90.00
_cell.angle_beta   90.00
_cell.angle_gamma   90.00
#
_symmetry.space_group_name_H-M   'P 1'
#
loop_
_entity.id
_entity.type
_entity.pdbx_description
1 polymer ?
#
loop_
_entity_poly.entity_id
_entity_poly.type
_entity_poly.pdbx_seq_one_letter_code
_entity_poly.pdbx_strand_id
1 'polypeptide(L)'
;MVDFENAAINAFQSSFGKTTSPVGMSACFFHLQKSILRKLQDLGLKNNYENDPKFAYNVHKISALAFLQPSDVAQAFDDLYPSLPPMLEPVMDYFEDTYIGRRRPNGRATPRFSIDL
;
A
#
# COMPACT_ATOMS: atom_id res chain seq x y z
N MET A 1 -0.19 15.82 -1.02
CA MET A 1 0.00 14.60 -0.22
C MET A 1 -1.17 14.40 0.71
N VAL A 2 -1.90 13.30 0.56
CA VAL A 2 -3.10 12.98 1.35
C VAL A 2 -2.86 11.75 2.22
N ASP A 3 -3.65 11.57 3.27
CA ASP A 3 -3.71 10.29 3.98
C ASP A 3 -4.50 9.26 3.14
N PHE A 4 -4.26 7.97 3.38
CA PHE A 4 -5.02 6.87 2.79
C PHE A 4 -6.38 6.72 3.46
N GLU A 5 -7.20 7.77 3.36
CA GLU A 5 -8.56 7.84 3.88
C GLU A 5 -9.50 8.42 2.83
N ASN A 6 -10.52 7.64 2.46
CA ASN A 6 -11.50 8.07 1.45
C ASN A 6 -12.19 9.39 1.85
N ALA A 7 -12.41 9.63 3.14
CA ALA A 7 -12.98 10.89 3.60
C ALA A 7 -12.08 12.08 3.27
N ALA A 8 -10.76 11.97 3.51
CA ALA A 8 -9.80 13.02 3.19
C ALA A 8 -9.68 13.24 1.67
N ILE A 9 -9.61 12.15 0.89
CA ILE A 9 -9.56 12.19 -0.58
C ILE A 9 -10.81 12.87 -1.14
N ASN A 10 -11.99 12.43 -0.70
CA ASN A 10 -13.27 12.96 -1.16
C ASN A 10 -13.46 14.43 -0.76
N ALA A 11 -13.09 14.80 0.47
CA ALA A 11 -13.16 16.20 0.93
C ALA A 11 -12.25 17.10 0.08
N PHE A 12 -11.03 16.65 -0.22
CA PHE A 12 -10.10 17.38 -1.08
C PHE A 12 -10.66 17.54 -2.50
N GLN A 13 -11.12 16.46 -3.12
CA GLN A 13 -11.75 16.50 -4.44
C GLN A 13 -13.00 17.39 -4.46
N SER A 14 -13.82 17.39 -3.41
CA SER A 14 -15.02 18.22 -3.34
C SER A 14 -14.70 19.72 -3.24
N SER A 15 -13.60 20.06 -2.56
CA SER A 15 -13.20 21.44 -2.29
C SER A 15 -12.40 22.04 -3.46
N PHE A 16 -11.58 21.21 -4.12
CA PHE A 16 -10.60 21.67 -5.12
C PHE A 16 -10.80 21.05 -6.51
N GLY A 17 -11.61 20.00 -6.67
CA GLY A 17 -11.81 19.31 -7.96
C GLY A 17 -12.60 20.09 -9.02
N LYS A 18 -13.08 21.29 -8.69
CA LYS A 18 -13.74 22.21 -9.63
C LYS A 18 -12.79 23.24 -10.25
N THR A 19 -11.48 23.19 -9.94
CA THR A 19 -10.50 24.08 -10.56
C THR A 19 -10.29 23.76 -12.03
N THR A 20 -9.95 24.77 -12.83
CA THR A 20 -9.71 24.66 -14.29
C THR A 20 -8.50 23.78 -14.65
N SER A 21 -7.72 23.36 -13.67
CA SER A 21 -6.59 22.45 -13.82
C SER A 21 -6.80 21.22 -12.94
N PRO A 22 -6.44 20.00 -13.41
CA PRO A 22 -6.48 18.80 -12.58
C PRO A 22 -5.57 18.99 -11.37
N VAL A 23 -6.10 18.82 -10.16
CA VAL A 23 -5.28 18.84 -8.96
C VAL A 23 -4.61 17.47 -8.84
N GLY A 24 -3.29 17.44 -9.06
CA GLY A 24 -2.49 16.24 -8.82
C GLY A 24 -2.52 15.89 -7.33
N MET A 25 -3.20 14.80 -6.98
CA MET A 25 -3.04 14.19 -5.67
C MET A 25 -1.77 13.32 -5.70
N SER A 26 -1.23 13.11 -4.51
CA SER A 26 -0.14 12.15 -4.33
C SER A 26 -0.32 11.47 -3.00
N ALA A 27 -0.18 10.15 -2.99
CA ALA A 27 -0.04 9.38 -1.78
C ALA A 27 1.28 9.73 -1.05
N CYS A 28 1.27 9.67 0.28
CA CYS A 28 2.47 9.94 1.09
C CYS A 28 3.10 8.64 1.60
N PHE A 29 4.41 8.45 1.35
CA PHE A 29 5.15 7.28 1.84
C PHE A 29 5.10 7.13 3.37
N PHE A 30 5.09 8.25 4.11
CA PHE A 30 4.92 8.22 5.57
C PHE A 30 3.57 7.62 6.00
N HIS A 31 2.49 7.96 5.30
CA HIS A 31 1.16 7.38 5.58
C HIS A 31 1.09 5.91 5.14
N LEU A 32 1.84 5.50 4.11
CA LEU A 32 1.96 4.09 3.72
C LEU A 32 2.64 3.29 4.83
N GLN A 33 3.77 3.76 5.33
CA GLN A 33 4.46 3.09 6.44
C GLN A 33 3.57 3.01 7.68
N LYS A 34 2.84 4.08 8.01
CA LYS A 34 1.86 4.05 9.11
C LYS A 34 0.75 3.02 8.89
N SER A 35 0.22 2.89 7.67
CA SER A 35 -0.84 1.92 7.40
C SER A 35 -0.34 0.47 7.55
N ILE A 36 0.87 0.18 7.08
CA ILE A 36 1.53 -1.12 7.24
C ILE A 36 1.79 -1.41 8.73
N LEU A 37 2.31 -0.45 9.48
CA LEU A 37 2.55 -0.61 10.93
C LEU A 37 1.27 -0.84 11.72
N ARG A 38 0.18 -0.12 11.40
CA ARG A 38 -1.15 -0.39 11.99
C ARG A 38 -1.59 -1.83 11.69
N LYS A 39 -1.43 -2.29 10.45
CA LYS A 39 -1.78 -3.67 10.08
C LYS A 39 -0.93 -4.69 10.84
N LEU A 40 0.36 -4.45 11.02
CA LEU A 40 1.23 -5.31 11.84
C LEU A 40 0.78 -5.35 13.30
N GLN A 41 0.37 -4.21 13.86
CA GLN A 41 -0.17 -4.14 15.23
C GLN A 41 -1.46 -4.95 15.37
N ASP A 42 -2.40 -4.83 14.43
CA ASP A 42 -3.66 -5.57 14.43
C ASP A 42 -3.45 -7.10 14.37
N LEU A 43 -2.36 -7.52 13.72
CA LEU A 43 -1.95 -8.92 13.61
C LEU A 43 -1.08 -9.40 14.80
N GLY A 44 -0.77 -8.55 15.77
CA GLY A 44 0.13 -8.87 16.89
C GLY A 44 1.61 -8.98 16.50
N LEU A 45 1.99 -8.54 15.29
CA LEU A 45 3.34 -8.67 14.73
C LEU A 45 4.26 -7.47 15.03
N LYS A 46 3.75 -6.44 15.72
CA LYS A 46 4.54 -5.25 16.07
C LYS A 46 5.80 -5.59 16.87
N ASN A 47 5.72 -6.54 17.80
CA ASN A 47 6.88 -6.95 18.59
C ASN A 47 7.97 -7.61 17.73
N ASN A 48 7.60 -8.41 16.72
CA ASN A 48 8.54 -8.96 15.75
C ASN A 48 9.19 -7.84 14.93
N TYR A 49 8.41 -6.86 14.47
CA TYR A 49 8.93 -5.71 13.74
C TYR A 49 9.96 -4.90 14.54
N GLU A 50 9.72 -4.69 15.83
CA GLU A 50 10.61 -3.86 16.68
C GLU A 50 11.87 -4.60 17.14
N ASN A 51 11.82 -5.93 17.28
CA ASN A 51 12.89 -6.70 17.93
C ASN A 51 13.61 -7.70 17.02
N ASP A 52 13.11 -7.97 15.81
CA ASP A 52 13.77 -8.84 14.82
C ASP A 52 14.13 -8.02 13.56
N PRO A 53 15.42 -7.67 13.38
CA PRO A 53 15.88 -6.93 12.21
C PRO A 53 15.58 -7.62 10.87
N LYS A 54 15.57 -8.96 10.83
CA LYS A 54 15.26 -9.72 9.62
C LYS A 54 13.78 -9.64 9.28
N PHE A 55 12.92 -9.69 10.29
CA PHE A 55 11.49 -9.45 10.12
C PHE A 55 11.23 -8.02 9.63
N ALA A 56 11.82 -7.02 10.28
CA ALA A 56 11.72 -5.62 9.89
C ALA A 56 12.18 -5.40 8.43
N TYR A 57 13.30 -6.02 8.04
CA TYR A 57 13.79 -5.98 6.67
C TYR A 57 12.78 -6.50 5.66
N ASN A 58 12.11 -7.62 5.95
CA ASN A 58 11.06 -8.16 5.09
C ASN A 58 9.84 -7.23 4.98
N VAL A 59 9.43 -6.58 6.07
CA VAL A 59 8.39 -5.54 6.04
C VAL A 59 8.81 -4.33 5.19
N HIS A 60 10.07 -3.93 5.27
CA HIS A 60 10.59 -2.83 4.46
C HIS A 60 10.58 -3.14 2.96
N LYS A 61 10.78 -4.41 2.55
CA LYS A 61 10.63 -4.80 1.14
C LYS A 61 9.22 -4.52 0.61
N ILE A 62 8.18 -4.75 1.44
CA ILE A 62 6.79 -4.44 1.07
C ILE A 62 6.63 -2.94 0.85
N SER A 63 7.16 -2.14 1.78
CA SER A 63 7.13 -0.67 1.66
C SER A 63 7.90 -0.17 0.44
N ALA A 64 8.98 -0.86 0.05
CA ALA A 64 9.84 -0.47 -1.06
C ALA A 64 9.15 -0.54 -2.42
N LEU A 65 8.03 -1.26 -2.54
CA LEU A 65 7.21 -1.29 -3.76
C LEU A 65 6.74 0.12 -4.18
N ALA A 66 6.61 1.06 -3.23
CA ALA A 66 6.24 2.44 -3.51
C ALA A 66 7.29 3.25 -4.30
N PHE A 67 8.51 2.74 -4.44
CA PHE A 67 9.57 3.39 -5.21
C PHE A 67 9.69 2.90 -6.66
N LEU A 68 8.84 1.95 -7.06
CA LEU A 68 8.78 1.45 -8.42
C LEU A 68 7.91 2.36 -9.28
N GLN A 69 8.07 2.27 -10.61
CA GLN A 69 7.09 2.86 -11.52
C GLN A 69 5.76 2.12 -11.37
N PRO A 70 4.60 2.80 -11.48
CA PRO A 70 3.29 2.16 -11.33
C PRO A 70 3.10 0.90 -12.19
N SER A 71 3.65 0.89 -13.42
CA SER A 71 3.60 -0.27 -14.32
C SER A 71 4.27 -1.52 -13.76
N ASP A 72 5.23 -1.37 -12.85
CA ASP A 72 6.11 -2.43 -12.38
C ASP A 72 5.66 -2.97 -11.01
N VAL A 73 4.88 -2.18 -10.25
CA VAL A 73 4.44 -2.50 -8.87
C VAL A 73 3.74 -3.85 -8.80
N ALA A 74 2.80 -4.10 -9.72
CA ALA A 74 2.00 -5.32 -9.71
C ALA A 74 2.84 -6.59 -9.95
N GLN A 75 3.81 -6.52 -10.87
CA GLN A 75 4.69 -7.66 -11.15
C GLN A 75 5.69 -7.85 -10.00
N ALA A 76 6.30 -6.78 -9.51
CA ALA A 76 7.23 -6.85 -8.39
C ALA A 76 6.56 -7.36 -7.10
N PHE A 77 5.28 -7.05 -6.88
CA PHE A 77 4.50 -7.62 -5.79
C PHE A 77 4.34 -9.13 -5.94
N ASP A 78 3.94 -9.61 -7.13
CA ASP A 78 3.77 -11.05 -7.42
C ASP A 78 5.10 -11.81 -7.23
N ASP A 79 6.23 -11.20 -7.60
CA ASP A 79 7.57 -11.77 -7.41
C ASP A 79 8.03 -11.74 -5.94
N LEU A 80 7.67 -10.68 -5.20
CA LEU A 80 8.04 -10.51 -3.80
C LEU A 80 7.26 -11.46 -2.89
N TYR A 81 5.96 -11.67 -3.14
CA TYR A 81 5.05 -12.45 -2.31
C TYR A 81 5.63 -13.82 -1.89
N PRO A 82 6.06 -14.71 -2.81
CA PRO A 82 6.58 -16.03 -2.44
C PRO A 82 7.93 -16.00 -1.73
N SER A 83 8.64 -14.85 -1.75
CA SER A 83 9.94 -14.70 -1.09
C SER A 83 9.85 -14.32 0.39
N LEU A 84 8.66 -13.91 0.84
CA LEU A 84 8.43 -13.46 2.21
C LEU A 84 8.05 -14.62 3.14
N PRO A 85 8.36 -14.53 4.45
CA PRO A 85 7.92 -15.52 5.43
C PRO A 85 6.38 -15.64 5.45
N PRO A 86 5.81 -16.86 5.61
CA PRO A 86 4.35 -17.08 5.61
C PRO A 86 3.59 -16.21 6.63
N MET A 87 4.21 -15.88 7.76
CA MET A 87 3.60 -14.98 8.75
C MET A 87 3.31 -13.55 8.24
N LEU A 88 3.89 -13.14 7.11
CA LEU A 88 3.61 -11.85 6.45
C LEU A 88 2.52 -11.95 5.37
N GLU A 89 2.01 -13.15 5.03
CA GLU A 89 0.93 -13.31 4.05
C GLU A 89 -0.28 -12.42 4.35
N PRO A 90 -0.78 -12.30 5.60
CA PRO A 90 -1.92 -11.42 5.89
C PRO A 90 -1.61 -9.93 5.69
N VAL A 91 -0.32 -9.54 5.75
CA VAL A 91 0.13 -8.17 5.46
C VAL A 91 0.18 -7.95 3.96
N MET A 92 0.69 -8.92 3.20
CA MET A 92 0.73 -8.88 1.74
C MET A 92 -0.67 -8.86 1.14
N ASP A 93 -1.58 -9.67 1.67
CA ASP A 93 -2.99 -9.70 1.30
C ASP A 93 -3.66 -8.34 1.50
N TYR A 94 -3.45 -7.74 2.67
CA TYR A 94 -3.92 -6.40 2.95
C TYR A 94 -3.34 -5.37 1.99
N PHE A 95 -2.03 -5.45 1.68
CA PHE A 95 -1.38 -4.55 0.75
C PHE A 95 -1.96 -4.71 -0.67
N GLU A 96 -2.16 -5.94 -1.14
CA GLU A 96 -2.77 -6.23 -2.44
C GLU A 96 -4.17 -5.65 -2.51
N ASP A 97 -5.05 -5.96 -1.56
CA ASP A 97 -6.43 -5.48 -1.52
C ASP A 97 -6.52 -3.95 -1.45
N THR A 98 -5.57 -3.32 -0.74
CA THR A 98 -5.60 -1.89 -0.48
C THR A 98 -5.03 -1.07 -1.63
N TYR A 99 -3.94 -1.52 -2.26
CA TYR A 99 -3.14 -0.69 -3.18
C TYR A 99 -3.07 -1.22 -4.61
N ILE A 100 -3.10 -2.54 -4.83
CA ILE A 100 -2.82 -3.13 -6.16
C ILE A 100 -4.09 -3.69 -6.81
N GLY A 101 -4.93 -4.35 -6.03
CA GLY A 101 -6.06 -5.13 -6.47
C GLY A 101 -5.70 -6.58 -6.76
N ARG A 102 -6.51 -7.51 -6.23
CA ARG A 102 -6.36 -8.97 -6.44
C ARG A 102 -6.36 -9.33 -7.91
N ARG A 103 -5.52 -10.30 -8.29
CA ARG A 103 -5.54 -10.91 -9.62
C ARG A 103 -6.87 -11.62 -9.89
N ARG A 104 -7.43 -11.41 -11.08
CA ARG A 104 -8.68 -11.98 -11.60
C ARG A 104 -8.45 -12.47 -13.04
N PRO A 105 -9.33 -13.32 -13.60
CA PRO A 105 -9.18 -13.78 -14.99
C PRO A 105 -9.07 -12.66 -16.03
N ASN A 106 -9.74 -11.53 -15.78
CA ASN A 106 -9.81 -10.39 -16.72
C ASN A 106 -8.94 -9.19 -16.29
N GLY A 107 -7.89 -9.40 -15.49
CA GLY A 107 -7.01 -8.33 -14.99
C GLY A 107 -6.97 -8.28 -13.46
N ARG A 108 -6.85 -7.09 -12.87
CA ARG A 108 -6.86 -6.90 -11.42
C ARG A 108 -8.16 -6.26 -10.94
N ALA A 109 -8.55 -6.58 -9.70
CA ALA A 109 -9.64 -5.90 -9.02
C ALA A 109 -9.31 -4.39 -8.86
N THR A 110 -10.32 -3.55 -8.69
CA THR A 110 -10.08 -2.16 -8.29
C THR A 110 -9.55 -2.12 -6.85
N PRO A 111 -8.36 -1.56 -6.59
CA PRO A 111 -7.86 -1.38 -5.22
C PRO A 111 -8.63 -0.30 -4.48
N ARG A 112 -8.50 -0.29 -3.16
CA ARG A 112 -9.08 0.78 -2.33
C ARG A 112 -8.47 2.16 -2.63
N PHE A 113 -7.16 2.19 -2.86
CA PHE A 113 -6.41 3.37 -3.28
C PHE A 113 -5.55 2.99 -4.48
N SER A 114 -5.73 3.68 -5.62
CA SER A 114 -4.93 3.38 -6.82
C SER A 114 -3.45 3.69 -6.57
N ILE A 115 -2.56 2.94 -7.22
CA ILE A 115 -1.11 3.25 -7.27
C ILE A 115 -0.81 4.55 -8.03
N ASP A 116 -1.75 5.02 -8.84
CA ASP A 116 -1.64 6.28 -9.61
C ASP A 116 -2.10 7.52 -8.80
N LEU A 117 -2.35 7.36 -7.49
CA LEU A 117 -2.95 8.36 -6.62
C LEU A 117 -1.98 9.40 -6.03
#